data_AF-A0A2W0FTL1-F1
#
_entry.id   AF-A0A2W0FTL1-F1
#
_cell.length_a   1.000
_cell.length_b   1.000
_cell.length_c   1.000
_cell.angle_alpha   90.00
_cell.angle_beta   90.00
_cell.angle_gamma   90.00
#
_symmetry.space_group_name_H-M   'P 1'
#
loop_
_entity.id
_entity.type
_entity.pdbx_description
1 polymer ?
#
loop_
_entity_poly.entity_id
_entity_poly.type
_entity_poly.pdbx_seq_one_letter_code
_entity_poly.pdbx_strand_id
1 'polypeptide(L)'
;MKRTAAVLLMMLSLATPGAVNAAAAAVIFNQAAAAAKTEMENSIQLEAVEREATADPDAWKAYLRVLSVVPRNAPTVLENRYRSLAVSLALKAAMACSPDALRLLERNDVIEFRVLRSSLVTACRTAR
;
A
#
# COMPACT_ATOMS: atom_id res chain seq x y z
N MET A 1 -44.14 -51.15 2.13
CA MET A 1 -43.76 -50.01 3.00
C MET A 1 -42.26 -49.70 2.87
N LYS A 2 -41.82 -49.04 1.78
CA LYS A 2 -40.39 -48.66 1.57
C LYS A 2 -40.22 -47.27 0.90
N ARG A 3 -41.28 -46.48 0.76
CA ARG A 3 -41.26 -45.19 0.04
C ARG A 3 -41.28 -43.96 0.95
N THR A 4 -41.47 -44.14 2.25
CA THR A 4 -41.56 -43.02 3.22
C THR A 4 -40.21 -42.54 3.73
N ALA A 5 -39.16 -43.37 3.66
CA ALA A 5 -37.82 -43.01 4.16
C ALA A 5 -37.06 -42.04 3.24
N ALA A 6 -37.26 -42.11 1.92
CA ALA A 6 -36.55 -41.24 0.97
C ALA A 6 -37.02 -39.79 1.02
N VAL A 7 -38.30 -39.56 1.34
CA VAL A 7 -38.89 -38.22 1.41
C VAL A 7 -38.46 -37.48 2.68
N LEU A 8 -38.29 -38.20 3.80
CA LEU A 8 -37.74 -37.63 5.04
C LEU A 8 -36.28 -37.17 4.87
N LEU A 9 -35.48 -37.88 4.06
CA LEU A 9 -34.08 -37.52 3.82
C LEU A 9 -33.93 -36.28 2.92
N MET A 10 -34.80 -36.11 1.92
CA MET A 10 -34.77 -34.93 1.02
C MET A 10 -35.33 -33.65 1.68
N MET A 11 -36.26 -33.78 2.64
CA MET A 11 -36.74 -32.64 3.42
C MET A 11 -35.71 -32.17 4.46
N LEU A 12 -34.80 -33.05 4.92
CA LEU A 12 -33.76 -32.69 5.87
C LEU A 12 -32.63 -31.85 5.24
N SER A 13 -32.43 -31.96 3.92
CA SER A 13 -31.44 -31.15 3.17
C SER A 13 -31.93 -29.75 2.81
N LEU A 14 -33.24 -29.47 2.90
CA LEU A 14 -33.82 -28.17 2.53
C LEU A 14 -34.07 -27.23 3.73
N ALA A 15 -33.81 -27.70 4.96
CA ALA A 15 -34.22 -27.03 6.20
C ALA A 15 -33.06 -26.54 7.09
N THR A 16 -31.87 -26.25 6.55
CA THR A 16 -30.78 -25.64 7.34
C THR A 16 -30.07 -24.51 6.61
N PRO A 17 -30.58 -23.26 6.65
CA PRO A 17 -29.76 -22.07 6.40
C PRO A 17 -28.84 -21.80 7.61
N GLY A 18 -28.12 -22.81 8.12
CA GLY A 18 -27.48 -22.70 9.44
C GLY A 18 -26.40 -23.71 9.80
N ALA A 19 -25.95 -24.58 8.88
CA ALA A 19 -24.81 -25.46 9.13
C ALA A 19 -23.66 -25.14 8.16
N VAL A 20 -23.27 -23.87 8.10
CA VAL A 20 -21.97 -23.52 7.52
C VAL A 20 -20.93 -24.06 8.50
N ASN A 21 -20.25 -25.15 8.10
CA ASN A 21 -19.28 -25.90 8.89
C ASN A 21 -18.45 -24.99 9.81
N ALA A 22 -18.49 -25.24 11.12
CA ALA A 22 -17.65 -24.53 12.09
C ALA A 22 -16.15 -24.59 11.73
N ALA A 23 -15.73 -25.68 11.07
CA ALA A 23 -14.39 -25.81 10.49
C ALA A 23 -14.12 -24.83 9.34
N ALA A 24 -15.09 -24.59 8.45
CA ALA A 24 -14.96 -23.59 7.39
C ALA A 24 -14.96 -22.16 7.97
N ALA A 25 -15.80 -21.89 8.97
CA ALA A 25 -15.78 -20.62 9.70
C ALA A 25 -14.45 -20.39 10.45
N ALA A 26 -13.89 -21.41 11.09
CA ALA A 26 -12.59 -21.33 11.76
C ALA A 26 -11.43 -21.12 10.78
N VAL A 27 -11.46 -21.75 9.60
CA VAL A 27 -10.46 -21.54 8.55
C VAL A 27 -10.54 -20.10 8.00
N ILE A 28 -11.75 -19.59 7.72
CA ILE A 28 -11.95 -18.20 7.27
C ILE A 28 -11.48 -17.22 8.34
N PHE A 29 -11.82 -17.46 9.61
CA PHE A 29 -11.39 -16.60 10.72
C PHE A 29 -9.88 -16.60 10.90
N ASN A 30 -9.23 -17.78 10.84
CA ASN A 30 -7.77 -17.88 10.92
C ASN A 30 -7.07 -17.20 9.74
N GLN A 31 -7.63 -17.31 8.52
CA GLN A 31 -7.12 -16.58 7.36
C GLN A 31 -7.31 -15.07 7.50
N ALA A 32 -8.45 -14.62 8.01
CA ALA A 32 -8.72 -13.20 8.28
C ALA A 32 -7.77 -12.65 9.36
N ALA A 33 -7.53 -13.40 10.44
CA ALA A 33 -6.60 -13.03 11.49
C ALA A 33 -5.15 -12.97 10.99
N ALA A 34 -4.73 -13.92 10.14
CA ALA A 34 -3.42 -13.91 9.52
C ALA A 34 -3.25 -12.71 8.57
N ALA A 35 -4.25 -12.41 7.74
CA ALA A 35 -4.24 -11.26 6.85
C ALA A 35 -4.16 -9.93 7.62
N ALA A 36 -4.96 -9.79 8.69
CA ALA A 36 -4.94 -8.60 9.55
C ALA A 36 -3.59 -8.42 10.25
N LYS A 37 -2.95 -9.51 10.69
CA LYS A 37 -1.60 -9.47 11.26
C LYS A 37 -0.57 -8.99 10.23
N THR A 38 -0.60 -9.52 9.01
CA THR A 38 0.31 -9.10 7.93
C THR A 38 0.08 -7.63 7.55
N GLU A 39 -1.17 -7.16 7.51
CA GLU A 39 -1.49 -5.75 7.27
C GLU A 39 -0.90 -4.85 8.35
N MET A 40 -1.06 -5.23 9.62
CA MET A 40 -0.51 -4.49 10.76
C MET A 40 1.03 -4.47 10.76
N GLU A 41 1.69 -5.59 10.45
CA GLU A 41 3.15 -5.65 10.34
C GLU A 41 3.67 -4.75 9.21
N ASN A 42 3.00 -4.77 8.06
CA ASN A 42 3.33 -3.91 6.93
C ASN A 42 3.11 -2.42 7.23
N SER A 43 2.06 -2.08 7.98
CA SER A 43 1.81 -0.69 8.37
C SER A 43 2.88 -0.18 9.33
N ILE A 44 3.26 -0.99 10.33
CA ILE A 44 4.34 -0.65 11.27
C ILE A 44 5.66 -0.43 10.54
N GLN A 45 6.00 -1.30 9.58
CA GLN A 45 7.22 -1.15 8.78
C GLN A 45 7.20 0.14 7.97
N LEU A 46 6.08 0.45 7.31
CA LEU A 46 5.95 1.69 6.56
C LEU A 46 6.05 2.93 7.47
N GLU A 47 5.42 2.93 8.64
CA GLU A 47 5.51 4.03 9.60
C GLU A 47 6.95 4.27 10.07
N ALA A 48 7.72 3.19 10.28
CA ALA A 48 9.15 3.30 10.58
C ALA A 48 9.91 3.94 9.42
N VAL A 49 9.67 3.49 8.18
CA VAL A 49 10.28 4.07 6.97
C VAL A 49 9.90 5.54 6.79
N GLU A 50 8.63 5.89 6.99
CA GLU A 50 8.14 7.28 6.93
C GLU A 50 8.87 8.15 7.96
N ARG A 51 9.00 7.68 9.20
CA ARG A 51 9.69 8.41 10.28
C ARG A 51 11.17 8.60 9.97
N GLU A 52 11.87 7.54 9.57
CA GLU A 52 13.28 7.60 9.23
C GLU A 52 13.55 8.51 8.02
N ALA A 53 12.75 8.38 6.97
CA ALA A 53 12.90 9.17 5.76
C ALA A 53 12.59 10.66 6.01
N THR A 54 11.64 10.97 6.89
CA THR A 54 11.30 12.36 7.24
C THR A 54 12.38 13.02 8.11
N ALA A 55 13.06 12.22 8.94
CA ALA A 55 14.15 12.67 9.79
C ALA A 55 15.49 12.85 9.05
N ASP A 56 15.67 12.21 7.88
CA ASP A 56 16.88 12.36 7.08
C ASP A 56 16.97 13.79 6.51
N PRO A 57 18.08 14.52 6.75
CA PRO A 57 18.25 15.87 6.20
C PRO A 57 18.38 15.87 4.67
N ASP A 58 18.84 14.77 4.07
CA ASP A 58 18.92 14.61 2.62
C ASP A 58 17.67 13.89 2.09
N ALA A 59 16.71 14.70 1.64
CA ALA A 59 15.45 14.19 1.09
C ALA A 59 15.65 13.34 -0.17
N TRP A 60 16.72 13.57 -0.96
CA TRP A 60 16.99 12.78 -2.16
C TRP A 60 17.50 11.38 -1.79
N LYS A 61 18.42 11.31 -0.82
CA LYS A 61 18.89 10.04 -0.26
C LYS A 61 17.74 9.26 0.38
N ALA A 62 16.88 9.94 1.14
CA ALA A 62 15.69 9.33 1.72
C ALA A 62 14.76 8.75 0.65
N TYR A 63 14.50 9.50 -0.42
CA TYR A 63 13.74 9.02 -1.58
C TYR A 63 14.30 7.71 -2.15
N LEU A 64 15.62 7.66 -2.41
CA LEU A 64 16.27 6.46 -2.94
C LEU A 64 16.16 5.26 -2.00
N ARG A 65 16.26 5.48 -0.69
CA ARG A 65 16.06 4.43 0.33
C ARG A 65 14.62 3.93 0.33
N VAL A 66 13.64 4.83 0.27
CA VAL A 66 12.22 4.45 0.22
C VAL A 66 11.95 3.55 -0.99
N LEU A 67 12.50 3.89 -2.15
CA LEU A 67 12.36 3.05 -3.35
C LEU A 67 12.98 1.66 -3.21
N SER A 68 14.08 1.52 -2.47
CA SER A 68 14.76 0.24 -2.30
C SER A 68 14.07 -0.71 -1.32
N VAL A 69 13.18 -0.19 -0.47
CA VAL A 69 12.50 -0.98 0.58
C VAL A 69 11.04 -1.28 0.25
N VAL A 70 10.50 -0.80 -0.87
CA VAL A 70 9.13 -1.11 -1.29
C VAL A 70 8.98 -2.63 -1.47
N PRO A 71 8.05 -3.30 -0.75
CA PRO A 71 7.88 -4.73 -0.87
C PRO A 71 7.47 -5.13 -2.29
N ARG A 72 8.12 -6.17 -2.84
CA ARG A 72 7.70 -6.76 -4.12
C ARG A 72 6.32 -7.41 -3.92
N ASN A 73 5.37 -7.11 -4.81
CA ASN A 73 3.98 -7.57 -4.74
C ASN A 73 3.20 -7.06 -3.51
N ALA A 74 3.53 -5.86 -3.02
CA ALA A 74 2.73 -5.20 -2.00
C ALA A 74 1.25 -5.07 -2.46
N PRO A 75 0.27 -5.20 -1.54
CA PRO A 75 -1.11 -4.83 -1.83
C PRO A 75 -1.17 -3.38 -2.33
N THR A 76 -2.08 -3.09 -3.26
CA THR A 76 -2.18 -1.76 -3.91
C THR A 76 -2.26 -0.60 -2.92
N VAL A 77 -2.95 -0.79 -1.79
CA VAL A 77 -3.04 0.22 -0.73
C VAL A 77 -1.67 0.56 -0.15
N LEU A 78 -0.86 -0.46 0.16
CA LEU A 78 0.49 -0.28 0.70
C LEU A 78 1.42 0.35 -0.34
N GLU A 79 1.36 -0.12 -1.59
CA GLU A 79 2.13 0.45 -2.69
C GLU A 79 1.83 1.95 -2.89
N ASN A 80 0.54 2.32 -2.85
CA ASN A 80 0.12 3.72 -2.97
C ASN A 80 0.67 4.60 -1.86
N ARG A 81 0.76 4.09 -0.62
CA ARG A 81 1.36 4.84 0.48
C ARG A 81 2.86 5.05 0.29
N TYR A 82 3.60 4.01 -0.09
CA TYR A 82 5.02 4.13 -0.44
C TYR A 82 5.24 5.12 -1.59
N ARG A 83 4.38 5.08 -2.62
CA ARG A 83 4.41 6.02 -3.73
C ARG A 83 4.19 7.45 -3.28
N SER A 84 3.19 7.69 -2.43
CA SER A 84 2.92 9.02 -1.86
C SER A 84 4.11 9.57 -1.07
N LEU A 85 4.75 8.73 -0.25
CA LEU A 85 5.96 9.10 0.48
C LEU A 85 7.12 9.41 -0.47
N ALA A 86 7.33 8.59 -1.50
CA ALA A 86 8.38 8.83 -2.48
C ALA A 86 8.18 10.15 -3.25
N VAL A 87 6.94 10.46 -3.64
CA VAL A 87 6.60 11.73 -4.32
C VAL A 87 6.89 12.92 -3.41
N SER A 88 6.48 12.87 -2.13
CA SER A 88 6.72 13.98 -1.21
C SER A 88 8.21 14.23 -0.96
N LEU A 89 9.01 13.17 -0.82
CA LEU A 89 10.46 13.27 -0.67
C LEU A 89 11.14 13.81 -1.93
N ALA A 90 10.73 13.35 -3.11
CA ALA A 90 11.24 13.87 -4.39
C ALA A 90 10.96 15.37 -4.54
N LEU A 91 9.76 15.83 -4.19
CA LEU A 91 9.42 17.26 -4.20
C LEU A 91 10.24 18.04 -3.16
N LYS A 92 10.42 17.49 -1.95
CA LYS A 92 11.27 18.11 -0.91
C LYS A 92 12.72 18.25 -1.39
N ALA A 93 13.27 17.23 -2.04
CA ALA A 93 14.60 17.28 -2.63
C ALA A 93 14.70 18.29 -3.78
N ALA A 94 13.65 18.41 -4.61
CA ALA A 94 13.58 19.38 -5.68
C ALA A 94 13.51 20.83 -5.15
N MET A 95 12.79 21.06 -4.04
CA MET A 95 12.78 22.36 -3.34
C MET A 95 14.16 22.73 -2.77
N ALA A 96 14.94 21.73 -2.35
CA ALA A 96 16.34 21.89 -1.97
C ALA A 96 17.29 21.97 -3.19
N CYS A 97 16.74 22.08 -4.40
CA CYS A 97 17.48 22.20 -5.66
C CYS A 97 18.43 21.04 -5.98
N SER A 98 18.09 19.83 -5.52
CA SER A 98 18.79 18.62 -5.95
C SER A 98 18.64 18.43 -7.47
N PRO A 99 19.74 18.32 -8.23
CA PRO A 99 19.69 18.22 -9.69
C PRO A 99 19.00 16.93 -10.15
N ASP A 100 19.20 15.83 -9.43
CA ASP A 100 18.59 14.55 -9.78
C ASP A 100 17.09 14.53 -9.47
N ALA A 101 16.69 15.18 -8.37
CA ALA A 101 15.27 15.38 -8.07
C ALA A 101 14.60 16.23 -9.16
N LEU A 102 15.22 17.34 -9.57
CA LEU A 102 14.70 18.20 -10.64
C LEU A 102 14.58 17.46 -11.99
N ARG A 103 15.51 16.55 -12.31
CA ARG A 103 15.40 15.65 -13.46
C ARG A 103 14.25 14.65 -13.32
N LEU A 104 14.01 14.14 -12.12
CA LEU A 104 12.88 13.24 -11.88
C LEU A 104 11.53 13.93 -12.16
N LEU A 105 11.41 15.23 -11.90
CA LEU A 105 10.20 16.02 -12.17
C LEU A 105 9.87 16.13 -13.67
N GLU A 106 10.78 15.72 -14.57
CA GLU A 106 10.49 15.67 -16.01
C GLU A 106 9.53 14.55 -16.40
N ARG A 107 9.32 13.60 -15.49
CA ARG A 107 8.32 12.53 -15.62
C ARG A 107 6.91 13.09 -15.71
N ASN A 108 6.16 12.59 -16.70
CA ASN A 108 4.78 13.01 -16.98
C ASN A 108 3.72 12.07 -16.39
N ASP A 109 4.12 10.98 -15.72
CA ASP A 109 3.20 10.02 -15.12
C ASP A 109 2.76 10.41 -13.70
N VAL A 110 3.42 11.40 -13.10
CA VAL A 110 3.09 11.94 -11.77
C VAL A 110 2.53 13.36 -11.93
N ILE A 111 1.29 13.60 -11.50
CA ILE A 111 0.58 14.87 -11.71
C ILE A 111 1.27 16.00 -10.95
N GLU A 112 1.67 15.74 -9.72
CA GLU A 112 2.34 16.69 -8.83
C GLU A 112 3.63 17.23 -9.44
N PHE A 113 4.41 16.36 -10.10
CA PHE A 113 5.63 16.75 -10.80
C PHE A 113 5.34 17.70 -11.95
N ARG A 114 4.34 17.35 -12.79
CA ARG A 114 3.95 18.16 -13.94
C ARG A 114 3.53 19.58 -13.53
N VAL A 115 2.75 19.68 -12.45
CA VAL A 115 2.22 20.95 -11.95
C VAL A 115 3.33 21.81 -11.35
N LEU A 116 4.27 21.21 -10.60
CA LEU A 116 5.27 21.96 -9.83
C LEU A 116 6.60 22.17 -10.56
N ARG A 117 6.89 21.44 -11.65
CA ARG A 117 8.19 21.46 -12.34
C ARG A 117 8.65 22.86 -12.72
N SER A 118 7.82 23.65 -13.40
CA SER A 118 8.20 24.98 -13.89
C SER A 118 8.56 25.94 -12.75
N SER A 119 7.73 25.94 -11.71
CA SER A 119 7.92 26.77 -10.52
C SER A 119 9.20 26.39 -9.77
N LEU A 120 9.42 25.10 -9.53
CA LEU A 120 10.59 24.60 -8.80
C LEU A 120 11.90 24.82 -9.57
N VAL A 121 11.91 24.55 -10.87
CA VAL A 121 13.09 24.79 -11.73
C VAL A 121 13.45 26.27 -11.76
N THR A 122 12.45 27.15 -11.86
CA THR A 122 12.67 28.60 -11.84
C THR A 122 13.23 29.06 -10.49
N ALA A 123 12.59 28.65 -9.38
CA ALA A 123 13.03 28.99 -8.04
C ALA A 123 14.49 28.58 -7.76
N CYS A 124 14.88 27.39 -8.22
CA CYS A 124 16.25 26.91 -8.07
C CYS A 124 17.28 27.62 -8.94
N ARG A 125 16.87 28.16 -10.10
CA ARG A 125 17.74 29.02 -10.91
C ARG A 125 17.97 30.38 -10.24
N THR A 126 16.95 30.94 -9.59
CA THR A 126 17.04 32.24 -8.90
C THR A 126 17.73 32.18 -7.55
N ALA A 127 17.84 30.99 -6.95
CA ALA A 127 18.51 30.79 -5.66
C ALA A 127 20.04 30.60 -5.79
N ARG A 128 20.58 30.51 -7.02
CA ARG A 128 22.02 30.51 -7.32
C ARG A 128 22.50 31.91 -7.64
#